data_AF-A0A7K2FRK1-F1
#
_entry.id   AF-A0A7K2FRK1-F1
#
_cell.length_a   1.000
_cell.length_b   1.000
_cell.length_c   1.000
_cell.angle_alpha   90.00
_cell.angle_beta   90.00
_cell.angle_gamma   90.00
#
_symmetry.space_group_name_H-M   'P 1'
#
loop_
_entity.id
_entity.type
_entity.pdbx_description
1 polymer ?
#
loop_
_entity_poly.entity_id
_entity_poly.type
_entity_poly.pdbx_seq_one_letter_code
_entity_poly.pdbx_strand_id
1 'polypeptide(L)'
;MSGMAEPRKTGEETTTRARLDRGRGALGPALELVHTGRAPTRAVLTAELGVTRATAGAVAAELEALGLIRVDARPAAASGSQGRPSHRLEVAEDGPV
;
A
#
# COMPACT_ATOMS: atom_id res chain seq x y z
N MET A 1 21.05 -33.92 -6.47
CA MET A 1 21.84 -32.87 -5.80
C MET A 1 21.22 -31.52 -6.18
N SER A 2 20.76 -30.78 -5.18
CA SER A 2 19.87 -29.61 -5.29
C SER A 2 20.43 -28.47 -6.14
N GLY A 3 19.57 -27.89 -6.97
CA GLY A 3 19.82 -26.61 -7.61
C GLY A 3 19.78 -25.47 -6.58
N MET A 4 20.89 -24.77 -6.43
CA MET A 4 20.94 -23.47 -5.77
C MET A 4 20.33 -22.43 -6.72
N ALA A 5 19.15 -21.93 -6.37
CA ALA A 5 18.58 -20.74 -7.01
C ALA A 5 19.08 -19.50 -6.26
N GLU A 6 19.88 -18.69 -6.96
CA GLU A 6 20.39 -17.38 -6.52
C GLU A 6 19.29 -16.30 -6.41
N PRO A 7 19.51 -15.22 -5.64
CA PRO A 7 18.43 -14.41 -5.06
C PRO A 7 17.88 -13.37 -6.04
N ARG A 8 16.57 -13.41 -6.31
CA ARG A 8 15.87 -12.43 -7.17
C ARG A 8 15.57 -11.07 -6.51
N LYS A 9 16.16 -10.76 -5.34
CA LYS A 9 15.79 -9.58 -4.53
C LYS A 9 16.22 -8.22 -5.11
N THR A 10 17.35 -8.12 -5.80
CA THR A 10 17.95 -6.82 -6.17
C THR A 10 17.11 -5.99 -7.16
N GLY A 11 16.40 -6.65 -8.09
CA GLY A 11 15.58 -5.97 -9.10
C GLY A 11 14.25 -5.43 -8.55
N GLU A 12 13.64 -6.13 -7.60
CA GLU A 12 12.37 -5.74 -6.99
C GLU A 12 12.54 -4.54 -6.04
N GLU A 13 13.63 -4.51 -5.28
CA GLU A 13 13.97 -3.39 -4.39
C GLU A 13 14.22 -2.10 -5.16
N THR A 14 15.01 -2.16 -6.24
CA THR A 14 15.28 -1.01 -7.11
C THR A 14 14.00 -0.43 -7.70
N THR A 15 13.10 -1.30 -8.17
CA THR A 15 11.84 -0.86 -8.78
C THR A 15 10.86 -0.31 -7.74
N THR A 16 10.87 -0.86 -6.52
CA THR A 16 10.03 -0.37 -5.41
C THR A 16 10.49 1.02 -4.96
N ARG A 17 11.80 1.22 -4.84
CA ARG A 17 12.39 2.53 -4.50
C ARG A 17 12.03 3.60 -5.52
N ALA A 18 12.18 3.32 -6.81
CA ALA A 18 11.80 4.24 -7.88
C ALA A 18 10.31 4.62 -7.86
N ARG A 19 9.43 3.68 -7.47
CA ARG A 19 7.98 3.95 -7.31
C ARG A 19 7.70 4.80 -6.08
N LEU A 20 8.38 4.53 -4.98
CA LEU A 20 8.28 5.33 -3.76
C LEU A 20 8.78 6.75 -4.01
N ASP A 21 9.90 6.94 -4.70
CA ASP A 21 10.43 8.26 -5.02
C ASP A 21 9.42 9.08 -5.84
N ARG A 22 8.74 8.45 -6.80
CA ARG A 22 7.63 9.07 -7.54
C ARG A 22 6.42 9.39 -6.66
N GLY A 23 6.15 8.55 -5.66
CA GLY A 23 5.02 8.67 -4.73
C GLY A 23 5.31 9.47 -3.46
N ARG A 24 6.55 9.95 -3.25
CA ARG A 24 6.97 10.56 -1.98
C ARG A 24 6.15 11.80 -1.63
N GLY A 25 5.81 12.62 -2.63
CA GLY A 25 4.92 13.78 -2.45
C GLY A 25 3.47 13.41 -2.09
N ALA A 26 3.07 12.15 -2.28
CA ALA A 26 1.74 11.66 -1.95
C ALA A 26 1.64 11.07 -0.54
N LEU A 27 2.72 10.96 0.23
CA LEU A 27 2.69 10.37 1.58
C LEU A 27 1.78 11.14 2.55
N GLY A 28 1.89 12.47 2.58
CA GLY A 28 1.05 13.33 3.41
C GLY A 28 -0.44 13.24 3.03
N PRO A 29 -0.80 13.53 1.77
CA PRO A 29 -2.18 13.40 1.30
C PRO A 29 -2.76 11.99 1.47
N ALA A 30 -1.95 10.94 1.27
CA ALA A 30 -2.38 9.56 1.49
C ALA A 30 -2.73 9.30 2.95
N LEU A 31 -1.87 9.77 3.87
CA LEU A 31 -2.08 9.62 5.30
C LEU A 31 -3.37 10.32 5.77
N GLU A 32 -3.60 11.55 5.28
CA GLU A 32 -4.82 12.33 5.57
C GLU A 32 -6.08 11.60 5.11
N LEU A 33 -6.07 11.05 3.89
CA LEU A 33 -7.21 10.30 3.35
C LEU A 33 -7.52 9.02 4.15
N VAL A 34 -6.49 8.33 4.66
CA VAL A 34 -6.70 7.16 5.54
C VAL A 34 -7.21 7.60 6.91
N HIS A 35 -6.63 8.64 7.50
CA HIS A 35 -7.04 9.17 8.81
C HIS A 35 -8.48 9.69 8.83
N THR A 36 -8.93 10.27 7.74
CA THR A 36 -10.31 10.77 7.59
C THR A 36 -11.29 9.70 7.12
N GLY A 37 -10.83 8.45 6.92
CA GLY A 37 -11.66 7.34 6.43
C GLY A 37 -12.10 7.47 4.97
N ARG A 38 -11.57 8.44 4.22
CA ARG A 38 -11.89 8.69 2.81
C ARG A 38 -11.26 7.67 1.85
N ALA A 39 -10.17 7.03 2.26
CA ALA A 39 -9.52 5.97 1.48
C ALA A 39 -9.45 4.62 2.23
N PRO A 40 -10.59 3.92 2.42
CA PRO A 40 -10.64 2.67 3.19
C PRO A 40 -9.96 1.48 2.50
N THR A 41 -9.59 1.61 1.22
CA THR A 41 -8.89 0.56 0.46
C THR A 41 -7.82 1.16 -0.45
N ARG A 42 -6.85 0.35 -0.84
CA ARG A 42 -5.82 0.74 -1.82
C ARG A 42 -6.39 1.21 -3.16
N ALA A 43 -7.53 0.66 -3.60
CA ALA A 43 -8.17 1.06 -4.85
C ALA A 43 -8.73 2.48 -4.74
N VAL A 44 -9.41 2.79 -3.63
CA VAL A 44 -9.91 4.16 -3.37
C VAL A 44 -8.75 5.13 -3.23
N LEU A 45 -7.71 4.78 -2.46
CA LEU A 45 -6.49 5.60 -2.33
C LEU A 45 -5.85 5.91 -3.69
N THR A 46 -5.79 4.92 -4.58
CA THR A 46 -5.25 5.08 -5.94
C THR A 46 -6.04 6.13 -6.72
N ALA A 47 -7.38 6.06 -6.64
CA ALA A 47 -8.27 6.98 -7.34
C ALA A 47 -8.21 8.40 -6.77
N GLU A 48 -8.28 8.56 -5.44
CA GLU A 48 -8.24 9.87 -4.77
C GLU A 48 -6.91 10.61 -5.02
N LEU A 49 -5.79 9.88 -5.08
CA LEU A 49 -4.48 10.48 -5.34
C LEU A 49 -4.16 10.66 -6.83
N GLY A 50 -4.95 10.08 -7.73
CA GLY A 50 -4.67 10.09 -9.18
C GLY A 50 -3.37 9.37 -9.57
N VAL A 51 -2.95 8.36 -8.81
CA VAL A 51 -1.68 7.64 -9.02
C VAL A 51 -1.89 6.25 -9.61
N THR A 52 -0.79 5.56 -9.95
CA THR A 52 -0.88 4.15 -10.37
C THR A 52 -1.08 3.21 -9.17
N ARG A 53 -1.67 2.03 -9.41
CA ARG A 53 -1.79 0.96 -8.39
C ARG A 53 -0.44 0.62 -7.74
N ALA A 54 0.63 0.64 -8.54
CA ALA A 54 1.97 0.32 -8.07
C ALA A 54 2.51 1.41 -7.14
N THR A 55 2.28 2.69 -7.47
CA THR A 55 2.61 3.84 -6.62
C THR A 55 1.82 3.82 -5.31
N ALA A 56 0.50 3.63 -5.37
CA ALA A 56 -0.32 3.50 -4.17
C ALA A 56 0.12 2.35 -3.27
N GLY A 57 0.64 1.26 -3.87
CA GLY A 57 1.25 0.16 -3.13
C GLY A 57 2.53 0.52 -2.41
N ALA A 58 3.44 1.23 -3.08
CA ALA A 58 4.68 1.69 -2.49
C ALA A 58 4.41 2.69 -1.36
N VAL A 59 3.47 3.62 -1.57
CA VAL A 59 3.04 4.61 -0.56
C VAL A 59 2.42 3.91 0.66
N ALA A 60 1.48 2.99 0.46
CA ALA A 60 0.86 2.26 1.58
C ALA A 60 1.88 1.42 2.36
N ALA A 61 2.81 0.74 1.67
CA ALA A 61 3.86 -0.03 2.32
C ALA A 61 4.82 0.85 3.14
N GLU A 62 5.14 2.06 2.65
CA GLU A 62 5.97 3.01 3.40
C GLU A 62 5.25 3.51 4.65
N LEU A 63 3.97 3.91 4.54
CA LEU A 63 3.19 4.36 5.69
C LEU A 63 3.02 3.25 6.74
N GLU A 64 2.85 1.99 6.30
CA GLU A 64 2.80 0.83 7.18
C GLU A 64 4.16 0.55 7.83
N ALA A 65 5.26 0.66 7.09
CA ALA A 65 6.62 0.49 7.63
C ALA A 65 6.98 1.57 8.67
N LEU A 66 6.40 2.77 8.55
CA LEU A 66 6.50 3.84 9.54
C LEU A 66 5.55 3.64 10.74
N GLY A 67 4.68 2.64 10.72
CA GLY A 67 3.70 2.37 11.77
C GLY A 67 2.56 3.38 11.84
N LEU A 68 2.26 4.09 10.73
CA LEU A 68 1.20 5.10 10.68
C LEU A 68 -0.16 4.53 10.28
N ILE A 69 -0.15 3.44 9.51
CA ILE A 69 -1.35 2.73 9.05
C ILE A 69 -1.12 1.21 9.15
N ARG A 70 -2.20 0.44 9.05
CA ARG A 70 -2.18 -1.02 8.84
C ARG A 70 -2.75 -1.36 7.46
N VAL A 71 -2.14 -2.34 6.77
CA VAL A 71 -2.64 -2.85 5.50
C VAL A 71 -3.17 -4.28 5.68
N ASP A 72 -4.48 -4.45 5.67
CA ASP A 72 -5.07 -5.79 5.68
C ASP A 72 -5.04 -6.41 4.29
N ALA A 73 -4.12 -7.38 4.12
CA ALA A 73 -3.94 -8.17 2.92
C ALA A 73 -4.94 -9.33 2.76
N ARG A 74 -5.90 -9.50 3.69
CA ARG A 74 -7.00 -10.47 3.60
C ARG A 74 -8.35 -9.78 3.40
N PRO A 75 -8.53 -9.01 2.30
CA PRO A 75 -9.79 -8.36 2.05
C PRO A 75 -10.91 -9.39 1.86
N ALA A 76 -11.80 -9.48 2.84
CA ALA A 76 -13.02 -10.26 2.72
C ALA A 76 -13.87 -9.65 1.61
N ALA A 77 -14.20 -10.45 0.59
CA ALA A 77 -15.21 -10.06 -0.38
C ALA A 77 -16.55 -10.01 0.35
N ALA A 78 -17.23 -8.86 0.35
CA ALA A 78 -18.64 -8.84 0.73
C ALA A 78 -19.41 -9.74 -0.25
N SER A 79 -20.34 -10.55 0.26
CA SER A 79 -21.14 -11.43 -0.58
C SER A 79 -21.83 -10.60 -1.68
N GLY A 80 -21.54 -10.88 -2.95
CA GLY A 80 -22.04 -10.12 -4.10
C GLY A 80 -21.09 -9.05 -4.68
N SER A 81 -19.88 -8.84 -4.14
CA SER A 81 -18.92 -7.91 -4.75
C SER A 81 -18.30 -8.51 -6.02
N GLN A 82 -18.40 -7.83 -7.16
CA GLN A 82 -17.67 -8.18 -8.38
C GLN A 82 -16.26 -7.57 -8.40
N GLY A 83 -15.26 -8.37 -8.78
CA GLY A 83 -13.85 -7.98 -8.87
C GLY A 83 -12.97 -8.62 -7.79
N ARG A 84 -11.64 -8.47 -7.92
CA ARG A 84 -10.70 -8.93 -6.89
C ARG A 84 -10.78 -7.99 -5.67
N PRO A 85 -10.97 -8.52 -4.45
CA PRO A 85 -11.01 -7.66 -3.27
C PRO A 85 -9.68 -6.90 -3.09
N SER A 86 -9.79 -5.61 -2.73
CA SER A 86 -8.65 -4.70 -2.55
C SER A 86 -8.25 -4.63 -1.08
N HIS A 87 -6.95 -4.60 -0.79
CA HIS A 87 -6.45 -4.51 0.60
C HIS A 87 -7.06 -3.29 1.31
N ARG A 88 -7.46 -3.50 2.56
CA ARG A 88 -8.00 -2.43 3.41
C ARG A 88 -6.88 -1.64 4.04
N LEU A 89 -7.15 -0.37 4.28
CA LEU A 89 -6.24 0.57 4.93
C LEU A 89 -6.92 1.08 6.19
N GLU A 90 -6.21 1.04 7.30
CA GLU A 90 -6.70 1.48 8.61
C GLU A 90 -5.61 2.31 9.30
N VAL A 91 -6.00 3.24 10.16
CA VAL A 91 -5.04 3.94 11.02
C VAL A 91 -4.41 2.93 11.99
N ALA A 92 -3.11 3.05 12.24
CA ALA A 92 -2.46 2.25 13.27
C ALA A 92 -2.83 2.82 14.65
N GLU A 93 -3.59 2.05 15.44
CA GLU A 93 -4.03 2.47 16.78
C GLU A 93 -2.86 2.73 17.74
N ASP A 94 -1.76 2.00 17.57
CA ASP A 94 -0.51 2.14 18.34
C ASP A 94 0.54 3.02 17.62
N GLY A 95 0.11 3.80 16.62
CA GLY A 95 1.00 4.67 15.84
C GLY A 95 1.58 5.82 16.68
N PRO A 96 2.70 6.41 16.25
CA PRO A 96 3.30 7.56 16.93
C PRO A 96 2.33 8.76 16.99
N VAL A 97 2.29 9.43 18.14
CA VAL A 97 1.48 10.64 18.43
C VAL A 97 2.25 11.94 18.25
#